data_AF-A0A966J5K6-F1
#
_entry.id   AF-A0A966J5K6-F1
#
_cell.length_a   1.000
_cell.length_b   1.000
_cell.length_c   1.000
_cell.angle_alpha   90.00
_cell.angle_beta   90.00
_cell.angle_gamma   90.00
#
_symmetry.space_group_name_H-M   'P 1'
#
loop_
_entity.id
_entity.type
_entity.pdbx_description
1 polymer ?
#
loop_
_entity_poly.entity_id
_entity_poly.type
_entity_poly.pdbx_seq_one_letter_code
_entity_poly.pdbx_strand_id
1 'polypeptide(L)'
;MITVVLAASLAGCGSGASFVEESEEQADGACACEDFDCTTDYIAWFNEVSIMRADEVESLNANDQVTYLANSLRAAACQNALR
;
A
#
# COMPACT_ATOMS: atom_id res chain seq x y z
N MET A 1 -25.69 7.84 -15.13
CA MET A 1 -25.06 9.05 -14.56
C MET A 1 -24.75 8.75 -13.10
N ILE A 2 -23.50 8.43 -12.80
CA ILE A 2 -23.02 8.32 -11.42
C ILE A 2 -21.81 9.25 -11.36
N THR A 3 -21.98 10.38 -10.70
CA THR A 3 -20.92 11.37 -10.46
C THR A 3 -20.26 10.98 -9.14
N VAL A 4 -19.06 10.38 -9.21
CA VAL A 4 -18.21 10.22 -8.03
C VAL A 4 -17.35 11.47 -7.94
N VAL A 5 -17.72 12.37 -7.05
CA VAL A 5 -16.87 13.51 -6.66
C VAL A 5 -15.98 12.98 -5.54
N LEU A 6 -14.78 12.51 -5.90
CA LEU A 6 -13.72 12.25 -4.93
C LEU A 6 -13.15 13.61 -4.51
N ALA A 7 -13.61 14.10 -3.37
CA ALA A 7 -13.08 15.30 -2.75
C ALA A 7 -11.69 14.98 -2.17
N ALA A 8 -10.64 15.25 -2.95
CA ALA A 8 -9.28 15.27 -2.47
C ALA A 8 -9.09 16.46 -1.51
N SER A 9 -9.27 16.20 -0.22
CA SER A 9 -8.90 17.14 0.83
C SER A 9 -7.37 17.20 0.91
N LEU A 10 -6.81 18.31 0.41
CA LEU A 10 -5.42 18.71 0.64
C LEU A 10 -5.17 18.87 2.15
N ALA A 11 -4.39 17.97 2.73
CA ALA A 11 -3.74 18.17 4.02
C ALA A 11 -2.43 17.38 4.08
N GLY A 12 -1.29 18.08 4.12
CA GLY A 12 0.03 17.50 4.40
C GLY A 12 0.99 17.62 3.22
N CYS A 13 2.03 18.43 3.41
CA CYS A 13 3.08 18.63 2.41
C CYS A 13 3.99 17.39 2.38
N GLY A 14 3.89 16.63 1.28
CA GLY A 14 5.00 15.90 0.65
C GLY A 14 5.41 14.58 1.29
N SER A 15 5.56 13.56 0.47
CA SER A 15 6.09 12.22 0.78
C SER A 15 5.15 11.25 1.49
N GLY A 16 4.37 11.68 2.49
CA GLY A 16 3.59 10.72 3.28
C GLY A 16 2.32 10.19 2.61
N ALA A 17 1.53 11.10 2.02
CA ALA A 17 0.30 10.73 1.32
C ALA A 17 0.58 9.85 0.09
N SER A 18 1.68 10.09 -0.65
CA SER A 18 2.01 9.26 -1.81
C SER A 18 2.44 7.86 -1.39
N PHE A 19 3.07 7.70 -0.24
CA PHE A 19 3.49 6.39 0.25
C PHE A 19 2.29 5.54 0.69
N VAL A 20 1.31 6.17 1.33
CA VAL A 20 0.06 5.51 1.73
C VAL A 20 -0.76 5.12 0.49
N GLU A 21 -0.90 6.03 -0.47
CA GLU A 21 -1.61 5.77 -1.73
C GLU A 21 -0.93 4.65 -2.54
N GLU A 22 0.39 4.71 -2.71
CA GLU A 22 1.16 3.65 -3.38
C GLU A 22 0.99 2.30 -2.64
N SER A 23 1.02 2.28 -1.30
CA SER A 23 0.77 1.05 -0.54
C SER A 23 -0.63 0.47 -0.74
N GLU A 24 -1.63 1.33 -0.96
CA GLU A 24 -3.01 0.89 -1.22
C GLU A 24 -3.11 0.24 -2.59
N GLU A 25 -2.54 0.87 -3.62
CA GLU A 25 -2.47 0.32 -4.98
C GLU A 25 -1.75 -1.03 -5.03
N GLN A 26 -0.64 -1.17 -4.31
CA GLN A 26 0.14 -2.42 -4.27
C GLN A 26 -0.65 -3.53 -3.57
N ALA A 27 -1.36 -3.20 -2.49
CA ALA A 27 -2.22 -4.16 -1.81
C ALA A 27 -3.45 -4.56 -2.65
N ASP A 28 -4.05 -3.63 -3.39
CA ASP A 28 -5.14 -3.91 -4.34
C ASP A 28 -4.66 -4.82 -5.48
N GLY A 29 -3.48 -4.54 -6.03
CA GLY A 29 -2.85 -5.37 -7.06
C GLY A 29 -2.60 -6.80 -6.58
N ALA A 30 -2.04 -6.97 -5.39
CA ALA A 30 -1.85 -8.30 -4.79
C ALA A 30 -3.17 -9.06 -4.59
N CYS A 31 -4.25 -8.37 -4.22
CA CYS A 31 -5.57 -8.98 -4.02
C CYS A 31 -6.35 -9.21 -5.32
N ALA A 32 -5.96 -8.59 -6.42
CA ALA A 32 -6.54 -8.82 -7.74
C ALA A 32 -5.92 -10.02 -8.48
N CYS A 33 -4.81 -10.56 -7.97
CA CYS A 33 -4.13 -11.72 -8.56
C CYS A 33 -4.94 -13.01 -8.44
N GLU A 34 -4.87 -13.83 -9.51
CA GLU A 34 -5.53 -15.15 -9.57
C GLU A 34 -4.61 -16.30 -9.12
N ASP A 35 -3.30 -16.07 -9.04
CA ASP A 35 -2.30 -17.05 -8.62
C ASP A 35 -1.19 -16.44 -7.76
N PHE A 36 -0.44 -17.31 -7.08
CA PHE A 36 0.64 -16.90 -6.17
C PHE A 36 1.73 -16.10 -6.88
N ASP A 37 2.13 -16.49 -8.09
CA ASP A 37 3.25 -15.90 -8.80
C ASP A 37 2.97 -14.43 -9.15
N CYS A 38 1.73 -14.10 -9.55
CA CYS A 38 1.27 -12.74 -9.77
C CYS A 38 1.47 -11.83 -8.55
N THR A 39 1.34 -12.35 -7.33
CA THR A 39 1.46 -11.54 -6.11
C THR A 39 2.90 -11.15 -5.77
N THR A 40 3.89 -11.83 -6.35
CA THR A 40 5.28 -11.74 -5.90
C THR A 40 5.89 -10.36 -6.09
N ASP A 41 5.58 -9.66 -7.18
CA ASP A 41 6.07 -8.31 -7.46
C ASP A 41 5.51 -7.28 -6.47
N TYR A 42 4.22 -7.39 -6.13
CA TYR A 42 3.58 -6.51 -5.13
C TYR A 42 4.18 -6.72 -3.73
N ILE A 43 4.44 -7.97 -3.34
CA ILE A 43 5.09 -8.27 -2.06
C ILE A 43 6.57 -7.85 -2.05
N ALA A 44 7.26 -7.99 -3.19
CA ALA A 44 8.63 -7.52 -3.33
C ALA A 44 8.72 -6.00 -3.11
N TRP A 45 7.76 -5.21 -3.60
CA TRP A 45 7.68 -3.78 -3.35
C TRP A 45 7.61 -3.46 -1.84
N PHE A 46 6.72 -4.11 -1.08
CA PHE A 46 6.64 -3.90 0.38
C PHE A 46 7.94 -4.26 1.11
N ASN A 47 8.63 -5.32 0.67
CA ASN A 47 9.92 -5.72 1.22
C ASN A 47 11.01 -4.69 0.90
N GLU A 48 11.04 -4.20 -0.34
CA GLU A 48 11.99 -3.18 -0.77
C GLU A 48 11.82 -1.90 0.03
N VAL A 49 10.58 -1.42 0.20
CA VAL A 49 10.27 -0.27 1.06
C VAL A 49 10.79 -0.49 2.47
N SER A 50 10.51 -1.66 3.06
CA SER A 50 10.89 -1.98 4.45
C SER A 50 12.41 -2.05 4.66
N ILE A 51 13.19 -2.24 3.59
CA ILE A 51 14.67 -2.33 3.64
C ILE A 51 15.32 -1.02 3.23
N MET A 52 14.85 -0.40 2.16
CA MET A 52 15.53 0.69 1.45
C MET A 52 14.92 2.07 1.74
N ARG A 53 13.68 2.12 2.21
CA ARG A 53 12.89 3.35 2.40
C ARG A 53 12.21 3.36 3.78
N ALA A 54 12.78 2.66 4.75
CA ALA A 54 12.21 2.54 6.09
C ALA A 54 12.09 3.90 6.80
N ASP A 55 13.04 4.80 6.57
CA ASP A 55 13.03 6.17 7.07
C ASP A 55 11.88 7.01 6.51
N GLU A 56 11.51 6.80 5.24
CA GLU A 56 10.34 7.44 4.64
C GLU A 56 9.05 6.97 5.33
N VAL A 57 8.92 5.67 5.62
CA VAL A 57 7.78 5.11 6.37
C VAL A 57 7.76 5.61 7.82
N GLU A 58 8.92 5.70 8.48
CA GLU A 58 9.03 6.23 9.84
C GLU A 58 8.72 7.73 9.94
N SER A 59 8.93 8.47 8.84
CA SER A 59 8.61 9.89 8.75
C SER A 59 7.11 10.18 8.60
N LEU A 60 6.30 9.17 8.28
CA LEU A 60 4.85 9.27 8.21
C LEU A 60 4.24 9.65 9.56
N ASN A 61 3.08 10.29 9.53
CA ASN A 61 2.30 10.47 10.75
C ASN A 61 1.78 9.10 11.25
N ALA A 62 1.39 9.01 12.53
CA ALA A 62 0.99 7.74 13.13
C ALA A 62 -0.20 7.05 12.42
N ASN A 63 -1.15 7.82 11.87
CA ASN A 63 -2.27 7.23 11.13
C ASN A 63 -1.80 6.64 9.79
N ASP A 64 -0.94 7.37 9.09
CA ASP A 64 -0.38 6.93 7.80
C ASP A 64 0.50 5.69 7.97
N GLN A 65 1.28 5.59 9.05
CA GLN A 65 2.03 4.37 9.39
C GLN A 65 1.11 3.16 9.61
N VAL A 66 0.00 3.36 10.34
CA VAL A 66 -1.00 2.32 10.57
C VAL A 66 -1.65 1.88 9.27
N THR A 67 -1.99 2.82 8.37
CA THR A 67 -2.56 2.49 7.07
C THR A 67 -1.56 1.74 6.18
N TYR A 68 -0.31 2.20 6.11
CA TYR A 68 0.75 1.51 5.38
C TYR A 68 0.92 0.06 5.87
N LEU A 69 1.00 -0.13 7.20
CA LEU A 69 1.11 -1.46 7.80
C LEU A 69 -0.12 -2.32 7.48
N ALA A 70 -1.33 -1.77 7.56
CA ALA A 70 -2.55 -2.47 7.23
C ALA A 70 -2.58 -2.94 5.77
N ASN A 71 -2.11 -2.11 4.83
CA ASN A 71 -1.99 -2.47 3.42
C ASN A 71 -0.95 -3.57 3.19
N SER A 72 0.22 -3.50 3.85
CA SER A 72 1.24 -4.55 3.79
C SER A 72 0.70 -5.91 4.28
N LEU A 73 -0.01 -5.91 5.41
CA LEU A 73 -0.65 -7.12 5.95
C LEU A 73 -1.74 -7.65 5.03
N ARG A 74 -2.52 -6.77 4.39
CA ARG A 74 -3.57 -7.15 3.43
C ARG A 74 -2.99 -7.82 2.20
N ALA A 75 -1.93 -7.26 1.61
CA ALA A 75 -1.23 -7.86 0.48
C ALA A 75 -0.72 -9.27 0.82
N ALA A 76 -0.07 -9.43 1.97
CA ALA A 76 0.43 -10.72 2.44
C ALA A 76 -0.70 -11.74 2.68
N ALA A 77 -1.85 -11.29 3.20
CA ALA A 77 -3.01 -12.16 3.39
C ALA A 77 -3.58 -12.65 2.04
N CYS A 78 -3.67 -11.78 1.03
CA CYS A 78 -4.11 -12.14 -0.31
C CYS A 78 -3.15 -13.14 -0.98
N GLN A 79 -1.83 -12.90 -0.90
CA GLN A 79 -0.83 -13.87 -1.35
C GLN A 79 -0.98 -15.22 -0.65
N ASN A 80 -1.14 -15.23 0.68
CA ASN A 80 -1.26 -16.47 1.44
C ASN A 80 -2.53 -17.26 1.12
N ALA A 81 -3.61 -16.59 0.70
CA ALA A 81 -4.85 -17.25 0.29
C ALA A 81 -4.72 -18.03 -1.05
N LEU A 82 -3.66 -17.76 -1.82
CA LEU A 82 -3.37 -18.41 -3.10
C LEU A 82 -2.35 -19.56 -2.98
N ARG A 83 -1.91 -19.89 -1.76
CA ARG A 83 -1.08 -21.07 -1.45
C ARG A 83 -1.93 -22.25 -1.00
#